data_AF-A0A2M9KNW2-F1
#
_entry.id   AF-A0A2M9KNW2-F1
#
_cell.length_a   1.000
_cell.length_b   1.000
_cell.length_c   1.000
_cell.angle_alpha   90.00
_cell.angle_beta   90.00
_cell.angle_gamma   90.00
#
_symmetry.space_group_name_H-M   'P 1'
#
loop_
_entity.id
_entity.type
_entity.pdbx_description
1 polymer ?
#
loop_
_entity_poly.entity_id
_entity_poly.type
_entity_poly.pdbx_seq_one_letter_code
_entity_poly.pdbx_strand_id
1 'polypeptide(L)'
;MSVPRLPPKKVHLRLVLVEELSALDCLRDPGQRVLFGHSVGEYLERPVDMPGKDARNDTVALVHAVLREQHEVETGLDALLYAVGLHEGSDTAGRVRERVLSAWAPEVSPLLPLHGAFEDEDAGAARALLAGQSGIDRGRLLDRLAYELRLELPRELTPAQLFDHLLDMNAQADGLPPAVVMLESVAALAPRESDRHRLRDWCDAWAASAGARDALARRRAQIQAAAPPDRDMPRCLIVMVDPAVDGSPDIFVRHWVNRSAGYWAPVSGSLERATLETLGAAVERAIRRGEESWAEADGSGEDTSPIHVEFVLPYSMLNHDVAGIGRSADDSGDPVPIGLRYYVHLRSLERMRTRDPAQLRRWRLRWQTLRSAAAARPHSWTGSDPATGLRIWRNQLVADQQLTAVTLAAPALEGQALEPLKAAIAEGIGVALWDRREPSREQLGVPLNMLIGYPTAQLPVTIHRLRMRAEVEAGGFQLPGRHVAFFYDDPFRLIDCEEVPA
;
A
#
# COMPACT_ATOMS: atom_id res chain seq x y z
N MET A 1 1.85 -46.36 -19.48
CA MET A 1 0.56 -45.84 -18.98
C MET A 1 0.86 -44.63 -18.12
N SER A 2 0.55 -43.43 -18.62
CA SER A 2 0.87 -42.18 -17.94
C SER A 2 -0.03 -42.00 -16.73
N VAL A 3 0.57 -41.84 -15.56
CA VAL A 3 -0.12 -41.50 -14.30
C VAL A 3 -0.88 -40.19 -14.51
N PRO A 4 -2.19 -40.12 -14.22
CA PRO A 4 -2.93 -38.87 -14.37
C PRO A 4 -2.33 -37.81 -13.44
N ARG A 5 -1.96 -36.66 -14.00
CA ARG A 5 -1.51 -35.51 -13.23
C ARG A 5 -2.67 -35.04 -12.35
N LEU A 6 -2.52 -35.17 -11.04
CA LEU A 6 -3.47 -34.61 -10.09
C LEU A 6 -3.58 -33.09 -10.31
N PRO A 7 -4.80 -32.53 -10.30
CA PRO A 7 -4.98 -31.09 -10.39
C PRO A 7 -4.29 -30.39 -9.20
N PRO A 8 -3.90 -29.11 -9.33
CA PRO A 8 -3.33 -28.34 -8.21
C PRO A 8 -4.21 -28.46 -6.94
N LYS A 9 -3.62 -28.56 -5.73
CA LYS A 9 -4.35 -28.79 -4.45
C LYS A 9 -5.58 -27.86 -4.29
N LYS A 10 -5.47 -26.58 -4.69
CA LYS A 10 -6.59 -25.61 -4.67
C LYS A 10 -7.73 -25.94 -5.64
N VAL A 11 -7.42 -26.51 -6.80
CA VAL A 11 -8.42 -26.96 -7.78
C VAL A 11 -9.11 -28.23 -7.27
N HIS A 12 -8.37 -29.13 -6.62
CA HIS A 12 -8.94 -30.32 -6.00
C HIS A 12 -9.90 -29.96 -4.85
N LEU A 13 -9.51 -29.03 -3.97
CA LEU A 13 -10.38 -28.53 -2.89
C LEU A 13 -11.70 -27.94 -3.43
N ARG A 14 -11.63 -27.11 -4.47
CA ARG A 14 -12.83 -26.52 -5.09
C ARG A 14 -13.78 -27.59 -5.62
N LEU A 15 -13.24 -28.65 -6.24
CA LEU A 15 -14.05 -29.75 -6.74
C LEU A 15 -14.77 -30.48 -5.61
N VAL A 16 -14.06 -30.83 -4.53
CA VAL A 16 -14.65 -31.53 -3.39
C VAL A 16 -15.71 -30.69 -2.69
N LEU A 17 -15.46 -29.40 -2.48
CA LEU A 17 -16.46 -28.50 -1.90
C LEU A 17 -17.70 -28.40 -2.77
N VAL A 18 -17.55 -28.25 -4.10
CA VAL A 18 -18.70 -28.19 -5.00
C VAL A 18 -19.49 -29.49 -4.98
N GLU A 19 -18.82 -30.64 -4.92
CA GLU A 19 -19.49 -31.95 -4.86
C GLU A 19 -20.25 -32.15 -3.55
N GLU A 20 -19.64 -31.88 -2.40
CA GLU A 20 -20.25 -32.04 -1.09
C GLU A 20 -21.41 -31.05 -0.88
N LEU A 21 -21.21 -29.78 -1.25
CA LEU A 21 -22.24 -28.75 -1.10
C LEU A 21 -23.41 -28.99 -2.06
N SER A 22 -23.16 -29.40 -3.32
CA SER A 22 -24.25 -29.71 -4.25
C SER A 22 -25.10 -30.93 -3.83
N ALA A 23 -24.61 -31.74 -2.88
CA ALA A 23 -25.32 -32.88 -2.34
C ALA A 23 -26.27 -32.53 -1.19
N LEU A 24 -26.16 -31.33 -0.61
CA LEU A 24 -26.98 -30.84 0.49
C LEU A 24 -28.40 -30.49 0.01
N ASP A 25 -29.40 -30.81 0.82
CA ASP A 25 -30.81 -30.59 0.46
C ASP A 25 -31.15 -29.09 0.45
N CYS A 26 -30.56 -28.31 1.35
CA CYS A 26 -30.68 -26.85 1.41
C CYS A 26 -30.11 -26.11 0.19
N LEU A 27 -29.16 -26.71 -0.53
CA LEU A 27 -28.62 -26.14 -1.77
C LEU A 27 -29.37 -26.61 -3.02
N ARG A 28 -30.13 -27.71 -2.92
CA ARG A 28 -31.02 -28.18 -3.99
C ARG A 28 -32.30 -27.37 -4.06
N ASP A 29 -32.83 -26.93 -2.92
CA ASP A 29 -33.97 -26.02 -2.87
C ASP A 29 -33.56 -24.57 -3.24
N PRO A 30 -34.22 -23.92 -4.21
CA PRO A 30 -33.87 -22.56 -4.62
C PRO A 30 -34.02 -21.50 -3.52
N GLY A 31 -35.01 -21.63 -2.63
CA GLY A 31 -35.24 -20.68 -1.56
C GLY A 31 -34.22 -20.81 -0.44
N GLN A 32 -33.95 -22.05 -0.01
CA GLN A 32 -32.94 -22.33 1.01
C GLN A 32 -31.52 -22.03 0.52
N ARG A 33 -31.25 -22.15 -0.78
CA ARG A 33 -29.94 -21.82 -1.36
C ARG A 33 -29.57 -20.34 -1.22
N VAL A 34 -30.55 -19.44 -1.36
CA VAL A 34 -30.34 -18.00 -1.14
C VAL A 34 -30.05 -17.73 0.34
N LEU A 35 -30.78 -18.39 1.25
CA LEU A 35 -30.54 -18.28 2.70
C LEU A 35 -29.17 -18.84 3.10
N PHE A 36 -28.73 -19.94 2.48
CA PHE A 36 -27.40 -20.50 2.67
C PHE A 36 -26.33 -19.48 2.27
N GLY A 37 -26.46 -18.86 1.09
CA GLY A 37 -25.58 -17.79 0.63
C GLY A 37 -25.55 -16.59 1.58
N HIS A 38 -26.70 -16.20 2.12
CA HIS A 38 -26.79 -15.15 3.15
C HIS A 38 -26.05 -15.51 4.43
N SER A 39 -26.20 -16.72 4.96
CA SER A 39 -25.50 -17.14 6.18
C SER A 39 -23.98 -17.19 5.99
N VAL A 40 -23.52 -17.62 4.80
CA VAL A 40 -22.10 -17.53 4.44
C VAL A 40 -21.65 -16.07 4.37
N GLY A 41 -22.47 -15.20 3.79
CA GLY A 41 -22.17 -13.77 3.71
C GLY A 41 -22.15 -13.06 5.06
N GLU A 42 -23.08 -13.42 5.96
CA GLU A 42 -23.14 -12.90 7.33
C GLU A 42 -21.88 -13.27 8.11
N TYR A 43 -21.44 -14.54 8.04
CA TYR A 43 -20.20 -14.97 8.67
C TYR A 43 -18.96 -14.24 8.12
N LEU A 44 -18.97 -13.93 6.81
CA LEU A 44 -17.89 -13.21 6.15
C LEU A 44 -18.04 -11.68 6.17
N GLU A 45 -19.06 -11.16 6.87
CA GLU A 45 -19.41 -9.74 6.94
C GLU A 45 -19.53 -9.06 5.56
N ARG A 46 -19.99 -9.80 4.53
CA ARG A 46 -20.12 -9.31 3.15
C ARG A 46 -21.18 -10.06 2.35
N PRO A 47 -21.87 -9.42 1.39
CA PRO A 47 -22.84 -10.11 0.56
C PRO A 47 -22.16 -11.16 -0.35
N VAL A 48 -22.76 -12.34 -0.45
CA VAL A 48 -22.37 -13.38 -1.41
C VAL A 48 -23.47 -13.51 -2.44
N ASP A 49 -23.16 -13.12 -3.68
CA ASP A 49 -24.12 -13.14 -4.77
C ASP A 49 -24.26 -14.55 -5.36
N MET A 50 -25.50 -15.01 -5.47
CA MET A 50 -25.88 -16.32 -6.00
C MET A 50 -26.61 -16.11 -7.33
N PRO A 51 -26.05 -16.55 -8.47
CA PRO A 51 -26.59 -16.26 -9.81
C PRO A 51 -28.01 -16.78 -10.07
N GLY A 52 -28.52 -17.68 -9.25
CA GLY A 52 -29.90 -18.18 -9.29
C GLY A 52 -30.19 -19.09 -10.49
N LYS A 53 -29.17 -19.67 -11.14
CA LYS A 53 -29.35 -20.43 -12.39
C LYS A 53 -29.73 -21.88 -12.15
N ASP A 54 -28.89 -22.60 -11.40
CA ASP A 54 -29.11 -23.98 -10.96
C ASP A 54 -28.19 -24.28 -9.77
N ALA A 55 -28.56 -25.28 -8.97
CA ALA A 55 -27.89 -25.58 -7.70
C ALA A 55 -26.37 -25.77 -7.83
N ARG A 56 -25.91 -26.43 -8.89
CA ARG A 56 -24.48 -26.70 -9.09
C ARG A 56 -23.74 -25.44 -9.52
N ASN A 57 -24.27 -24.67 -10.46
CA ASN A 57 -23.65 -23.41 -10.88
C ASN A 57 -23.61 -22.37 -9.77
N ASP A 58 -24.66 -22.30 -8.96
CA ASP A 58 -24.71 -21.41 -7.80
C ASP A 58 -23.71 -21.86 -6.72
N THR A 59 -23.56 -23.16 -6.48
CA THR A 59 -22.54 -23.71 -5.57
C THR A 59 -21.12 -23.43 -6.08
N VAL A 60 -20.88 -23.53 -7.40
CA VAL A 60 -19.59 -23.16 -8.01
C VAL A 60 -19.31 -21.66 -7.81
N ALA A 61 -20.30 -20.80 -8.03
CA ALA A 61 -20.17 -19.36 -7.81
C ALA A 61 -19.87 -19.04 -6.34
N LEU A 62 -20.57 -19.68 -5.40
CA LEU A 62 -20.37 -19.59 -3.96
C LEU A 62 -18.94 -19.98 -3.56
N VAL A 63 -18.51 -21.21 -3.90
CA VAL A 63 -17.17 -21.71 -3.57
C VAL A 63 -16.09 -20.82 -4.20
N HIS A 64 -16.33 -20.31 -5.40
CA HIS A 64 -15.42 -19.39 -6.05
C HIS A 64 -15.35 -18.02 -5.36
N ALA A 65 -16.49 -17.45 -4.96
CA ALA A 65 -16.56 -16.17 -4.25
C ALA A 65 -15.85 -16.24 -2.89
N VAL A 66 -16.06 -17.33 -2.16
CA VAL A 66 -15.47 -17.58 -0.85
C VAL A 66 -13.96 -17.82 -0.92
N LEU A 67 -13.49 -18.63 -1.89
CA LEU A 67 -12.08 -19.02 -1.99
C LEU A 67 -11.21 -18.13 -2.90
N ARG A 68 -11.76 -17.12 -3.57
CA ARG A 68 -10.99 -16.19 -4.43
C ARG A 68 -10.49 -14.97 -3.66
N GLU A 69 -11.27 -14.47 -2.72
CA GLU A 69 -11.08 -13.13 -2.14
C GLU A 69 -10.43 -13.13 -0.75
N GLN A 70 -10.34 -14.29 -0.10
CA GLN A 70 -9.69 -14.42 1.21
C GLN A 70 -8.19 -14.73 1.05
N HIS A 71 -7.34 -14.02 1.81
CA HIS A 71 -5.92 -14.35 1.97
C HIS A 71 -5.73 -15.68 2.71
N GLU A 72 -6.75 -16.13 3.46
CA GLU A 72 -6.77 -17.37 4.24
C GLU A 72 -7.90 -18.29 3.77
N VAL A 73 -7.53 -19.48 3.28
CA VAL A 73 -8.49 -20.50 2.79
C VAL A 73 -9.37 -21.03 3.93
N GLU A 74 -8.87 -20.97 5.17
CA GLU A 74 -9.51 -21.47 6.39
C GLU A 74 -10.77 -20.69 6.75
N THR A 75 -10.73 -19.36 6.74
CA THR A 75 -11.89 -18.50 7.02
C THR A 75 -13.04 -18.74 6.04
N GLY A 76 -12.72 -18.96 4.77
CA GLY A 76 -13.71 -19.30 3.76
C GLY A 76 -14.32 -20.69 3.98
N LEU A 77 -13.51 -21.66 4.38
CA LEU A 77 -13.99 -23.00 4.73
C LEU A 77 -14.89 -22.98 5.97
N ASP A 78 -14.51 -22.22 6.99
CA ASP A 78 -15.30 -22.08 8.22
C ASP A 78 -16.66 -21.43 7.96
N ALA A 79 -16.72 -20.42 7.10
CA ALA A 79 -17.99 -19.81 6.69
C ALA A 79 -18.93 -20.81 6.00
N LEU A 80 -18.38 -21.65 5.11
CA LEU A 80 -19.16 -22.70 4.45
C LEU A 80 -19.63 -23.75 5.45
N LEU A 81 -18.75 -24.22 6.34
CA LEU A 81 -19.08 -25.24 7.34
C LEU A 81 -20.05 -24.72 8.40
N TYR A 82 -19.96 -23.44 8.76
CA TYR A 82 -20.93 -22.75 9.60
C TYR A 82 -22.32 -22.79 8.97
N ALA A 83 -22.43 -22.41 7.69
CA ALA A 83 -23.70 -22.46 6.97
C ALA A 83 -24.24 -23.90 6.83
N VAL A 84 -23.38 -24.90 6.57
CA VAL A 84 -23.81 -26.30 6.60
C VAL A 84 -24.36 -26.68 7.99
N GLY A 85 -23.69 -26.28 9.06
CA GLY A 85 -24.16 -26.55 10.42
C GLY A 85 -25.51 -25.90 10.74
N LEU A 86 -25.72 -24.69 10.24
CA LEU A 86 -26.94 -23.91 10.45
C LEU A 86 -28.14 -24.48 9.68
N HIS A 87 -27.93 -24.96 8.46
CA HIS A 87 -29.02 -25.38 7.55
C HIS A 87 -29.24 -26.91 7.52
N GLU A 88 -28.21 -27.72 7.76
CA GLU A 88 -28.23 -29.19 7.63
C GLU A 88 -27.90 -29.92 8.95
N GLY A 89 -27.58 -29.16 10.00
CA GLY A 89 -27.21 -29.68 11.32
C GLY A 89 -25.73 -30.00 11.48
N SER A 90 -25.31 -30.07 12.75
CA SER A 90 -23.90 -30.27 13.15
C SER A 90 -23.29 -31.57 12.65
N ASP A 91 -24.08 -32.63 12.56
CA ASP A 91 -23.59 -33.96 12.11
C ASP A 91 -23.23 -33.96 10.63
N THR A 92 -24.03 -33.27 9.81
CA THR A 92 -23.75 -33.10 8.37
C THR A 92 -22.55 -32.20 8.17
N ALA A 93 -22.45 -31.10 8.91
CA ALA A 93 -21.26 -30.24 8.90
C ALA A 93 -19.99 -30.99 9.31
N GLY A 94 -20.06 -31.87 10.31
CA GLY A 94 -18.95 -32.73 10.74
C GLY A 94 -18.46 -33.66 9.62
N ARG A 95 -19.39 -34.32 8.90
CA ARG A 95 -19.06 -35.20 7.77
C ARG A 95 -18.46 -34.44 6.58
N VAL A 96 -19.03 -33.28 6.24
CA VAL A 96 -18.49 -32.42 5.16
C VAL A 96 -17.08 -31.94 5.55
N ARG A 97 -16.87 -31.52 6.81
CA ARG A 97 -15.55 -31.14 7.33
C ARG A 97 -14.54 -32.28 7.19
N GLU A 98 -14.88 -33.49 7.62
CA GLU A 98 -13.98 -34.65 7.54
C GLU A 98 -13.55 -34.94 6.09
N ARG A 99 -14.50 -34.92 5.14
CA ARG A 99 -14.21 -35.14 3.71
C ARG A 99 -13.37 -34.02 3.10
N VAL A 100 -13.68 -32.76 3.41
CA VAL A 100 -12.92 -31.61 2.95
C VAL A 100 -11.48 -31.64 3.48
N LEU A 101 -11.28 -31.94 4.78
CA LEU A 101 -9.96 -32.07 5.39
C LEU A 101 -9.16 -33.28 4.87
N SER A 102 -9.85 -34.36 4.48
CA SER A 102 -9.18 -35.51 3.85
C SER A 102 -8.67 -35.21 2.42
N ALA A 103 -9.36 -34.35 1.68
CA ALA A 103 -9.00 -33.95 0.31
C ALA A 103 -8.06 -32.74 0.26
N TRP A 104 -8.21 -31.85 1.22
CA TRP A 104 -7.32 -30.75 1.50
C TRP A 104 -6.66 -31.05 2.82
N ALA A 105 -5.65 -31.93 2.80
CA ALA A 105 -4.68 -31.95 3.87
C ALA A 105 -3.98 -30.57 3.80
N PRO A 106 -4.13 -29.69 4.80
CA PRO A 106 -3.14 -28.65 4.97
C PRO A 106 -1.79 -29.38 5.05
N GLU A 107 -0.71 -28.75 4.58
CA GLU A 107 0.60 -29.19 5.03
C GLU A 107 0.65 -28.89 6.52
N VAL A 108 0.04 -29.79 7.30
CA VAL A 108 0.36 -30.01 8.68
C VAL A 108 1.79 -30.52 8.59
N SER A 109 2.73 -29.56 8.61
CA SER A 109 4.03 -29.81 9.21
C SER A 109 3.71 -30.62 10.47
N PRO A 110 4.24 -31.84 10.61
CA PRO A 110 3.81 -32.76 11.66
C PRO A 110 3.71 -31.97 12.93
N LEU A 111 2.53 -31.97 13.57
CA LEU A 111 2.26 -31.23 14.81
C LEU A 111 3.43 -31.51 15.74
N LEU A 112 4.39 -30.59 15.74
CA LEU A 112 5.39 -30.52 16.77
C LEU A 112 4.56 -30.35 18.04
N PRO A 113 4.90 -31.07 19.11
CA PRO A 113 4.34 -30.77 20.41
C PRO A 113 4.31 -29.25 20.58
N LEU A 114 3.18 -28.68 21.00
CA LEU A 114 3.10 -27.31 21.49
C LEU A 114 3.96 -27.22 22.76
N HIS A 115 5.28 -27.28 22.59
CA HIS A 115 6.22 -26.62 23.45
C HIS A 115 5.99 -25.13 23.18
N GLY A 116 5.90 -24.31 24.24
CA GLY A 116 5.95 -22.87 24.04
C GLY A 116 7.12 -22.57 23.11
N ALA A 117 6.92 -21.71 22.10
CA ALA A 117 7.91 -21.48 21.06
C ALA A 117 9.30 -21.11 21.61
N PHE A 118 9.37 -20.71 22.89
CA PHE A 118 10.57 -20.52 23.67
C PHE A 118 10.43 -21.20 25.03
N GLU A 119 11.47 -21.90 25.46
CA GLU A 119 11.65 -22.20 26.88
C GLU A 119 12.11 -20.93 27.62
N ASP A 120 11.86 -20.85 28.93
CA ASP A 120 12.24 -19.67 29.73
C ASP A 120 13.74 -19.36 29.65
N GLU A 121 14.57 -20.41 29.53
CA GLU A 121 16.02 -20.29 29.36
C GLU A 121 16.37 -19.67 28.00
N ASP A 122 15.70 -20.08 26.92
CA ASP A 122 15.89 -19.52 25.58
C ASP A 122 15.52 -18.03 25.56
N ALA A 123 14.36 -17.68 26.11
CA ALA A 123 13.91 -16.30 26.21
C ALA A 123 14.87 -15.45 27.06
N GLY A 124 15.39 -15.99 28.17
CA GLY A 124 16.40 -15.34 29.00
C GLY A 124 17.71 -15.07 28.24
N ALA A 125 18.21 -16.06 27.50
CA ALA A 125 19.43 -15.94 26.70
C ALA A 125 19.27 -14.89 25.57
N ALA A 126 18.12 -14.89 24.87
CA ALA A 126 17.82 -13.89 23.86
C ALA A 126 17.79 -12.46 24.42
N ARG A 127 17.13 -12.25 25.57
CA ARG A 127 17.11 -10.95 26.26
C ARG A 127 18.52 -10.46 26.60
N ALA A 128 19.38 -11.34 27.10
CA ALA A 128 20.75 -11.00 27.43
C ALA A 128 21.56 -10.60 26.18
N LEU A 129 21.36 -11.29 25.05
CA LEU A 129 21.99 -10.94 23.78
C LEU A 129 21.52 -9.59 23.25
N LEU A 130 20.22 -9.28 23.36
CA LEU A 130 19.63 -8.00 22.97
C LEU A 130 20.10 -6.84 23.86
N ALA A 131 20.12 -7.04 25.17
CA ALA A 131 20.59 -6.03 26.14
C ALA A 131 22.08 -5.69 25.96
N GLY A 132 22.88 -6.64 25.47
CA GLY A 132 24.29 -6.44 25.15
C GLY A 132 24.56 -5.64 23.87
N GLN A 133 23.54 -5.35 23.06
CA GLN A 133 23.71 -4.62 21.80
C GLN A 133 23.84 -3.11 22.04
N SER A 134 24.98 -2.55 21.63
CA SER A 134 25.24 -1.11 21.65
C SER A 134 25.45 -0.58 20.24
N GLY A 135 24.82 0.55 19.90
CA GLY A 135 24.99 1.22 18.61
C GLY A 135 24.01 0.78 17.50
N ILE A 136 22.95 0.04 17.83
CA ILE A 136 21.84 -0.20 16.90
C ILE A 136 20.86 0.96 17.01
N ASP A 137 20.57 1.59 15.88
CA ASP A 137 19.53 2.60 15.76
C ASP A 137 18.14 1.93 15.94
N ARG A 138 17.45 2.32 17.02
CA ARG A 138 16.14 1.77 17.38
C ARG A 138 15.08 2.07 16.32
N GLY A 139 15.09 3.27 15.74
CA GLY A 139 14.14 3.68 14.70
C GLY A 139 14.30 2.82 13.45
N ARG A 140 15.54 2.63 13.00
CA ARG A 140 15.86 1.75 11.86
C ARG A 140 15.48 0.30 12.12
N LEU A 141 15.69 -0.21 13.34
CA LEU A 141 15.26 -1.56 13.70
C LEU A 141 13.73 -1.69 13.62
N LEU A 142 12.98 -0.76 14.23
CA LEU A 142 11.52 -0.77 14.21
C LEU A 142 10.95 -0.67 12.80
N ASP A 143 11.48 0.21 11.95
CA ASP A 143 11.01 0.35 10.58
C ASP A 143 11.34 -0.88 9.73
N ARG A 144 12.51 -1.49 9.95
CA ARG A 144 12.84 -2.78 9.34
C ARG A 144 11.86 -3.87 9.81
N LEU A 145 11.58 -3.97 11.11
CA LEU A 145 10.68 -4.97 11.64
C LEU A 145 9.24 -4.77 11.16
N ALA A 146 8.75 -3.54 11.11
CA ALA A 146 7.43 -3.24 10.55
C ALA A 146 7.34 -3.70 9.08
N TYR A 147 8.42 -3.53 8.30
CA TYR A 147 8.50 -4.02 6.93
C TYR A 147 8.54 -5.56 6.82
N GLU A 148 9.40 -6.22 7.62
CA GLU A 148 9.63 -7.67 7.59
C GLU A 148 8.44 -8.45 8.18
N LEU A 149 7.83 -7.91 9.24
CA LEU A 149 6.74 -8.55 9.97
C LEU A 149 5.36 -8.20 9.42
N ARG A 150 5.22 -7.03 8.76
CA ARG A 150 3.92 -6.46 8.34
C ARG A 150 2.97 -6.26 9.53
N LEU A 151 3.53 -5.85 10.66
CA LEU A 151 2.82 -5.60 11.91
C LEU A 151 2.98 -4.14 12.33
N GLU A 152 1.96 -3.60 13.00
CA GLU A 152 2.10 -2.38 13.78
C GLU A 152 2.81 -2.70 15.09
N LEU A 153 3.97 -2.09 15.32
CA LEU A 153 4.82 -2.39 16.48
C LEU A 153 4.79 -1.23 17.48
N PRO A 154 4.67 -1.51 18.79
CA PRO A 154 4.79 -0.49 19.83
C PRO A 154 6.18 0.15 19.79
N ARG A 155 6.22 1.49 19.69
CA ARG A 155 7.47 2.23 19.43
C ARG A 155 8.16 2.72 20.69
N GLU A 156 7.42 2.81 21.80
CA GLU A 156 7.97 3.25 23.09
C GLU A 156 8.86 2.17 23.72
N LEU A 157 8.70 0.91 23.30
CA LEU A 157 9.40 -0.23 23.87
C LEU A 157 10.90 -0.23 23.54
N THR A 158 11.71 -0.64 24.52
CA THR A 158 13.11 -1.00 24.30
C THR A 158 13.21 -2.29 23.47
N PRO A 159 14.35 -2.60 22.82
CA PRO A 159 14.50 -3.86 22.09
C PRO A 159 14.18 -5.12 22.92
N ALA A 160 14.52 -5.14 24.21
CA ALA A 160 14.17 -6.27 25.09
C ALA A 160 12.65 -6.35 25.34
N GLN A 161 12.00 -5.22 25.59
CA GLN A 161 10.53 -5.19 25.77
C GLN A 161 9.76 -5.46 24.47
N LEU A 162 10.30 -5.03 23.33
CA LEU A 162 9.75 -5.36 22.02
C LEU A 162 9.89 -6.87 21.74
N PHE A 163 11.02 -7.46 22.11
CA PHE A 163 11.18 -8.91 22.04
C PHE A 163 10.13 -9.63 22.88
N ASP A 164 9.90 -9.18 24.12
CA ASP A 164 8.84 -9.74 24.98
C ASP A 164 7.46 -9.59 24.34
N HIS A 165 7.14 -8.43 23.79
CA HIS A 165 5.89 -8.22 23.05
C HIS A 165 5.74 -9.18 21.85
N LEU A 166 6.83 -9.46 21.14
CA LEU A 166 6.84 -10.36 19.99
C LEU A 166 6.83 -11.85 20.38
N LEU A 167 7.16 -12.21 21.62
CA LEU A 167 7.01 -13.58 22.14
C LEU A 167 5.54 -13.99 22.22
N ASP A 168 4.66 -13.04 22.52
CA ASP A 168 3.22 -13.26 22.67
C ASP A 168 2.49 -13.36 21.32
N MET A 169 3.20 -13.18 20.20
CA MET A 169 2.63 -13.20 18.85
C MET A 169 2.74 -14.57 18.19
N ASN A 170 1.74 -14.90 17.37
CA ASN A 170 1.74 -16.12 16.59
C ASN A 170 2.90 -16.15 15.58
N ALA A 171 3.39 -17.36 15.28
CA ALA A 171 4.35 -17.58 14.22
C ALA A 171 3.81 -17.06 12.88
N GLN A 172 4.70 -16.50 12.06
CA GLN A 172 4.36 -16.04 10.72
C GLN A 172 4.06 -17.22 9.78
N ALA A 173 3.58 -16.93 8.57
CA ALA A 173 3.21 -17.94 7.58
C ALA A 173 4.35 -18.91 7.18
N ASP A 174 5.60 -18.56 7.46
CA ASP A 174 6.78 -19.42 7.26
C ASP A 174 7.10 -20.33 8.47
N GLY A 175 6.32 -20.23 9.54
CA GLY A 175 6.47 -20.97 10.79
C GLY A 175 7.44 -20.35 11.80
N LEU A 176 8.00 -19.16 11.52
CA LEU A 176 8.92 -18.50 12.45
C LEU A 176 8.19 -17.54 13.41
N PRO A 177 8.46 -17.60 14.73
CA PRO A 177 8.01 -16.57 15.66
C PRO A 177 8.57 -15.19 15.30
N PRO A 178 7.78 -14.11 15.40
CA PRO A 178 8.24 -12.74 15.18
C PRO A 178 9.47 -12.37 16.03
N ALA A 179 9.59 -12.93 17.23
CA ALA A 179 10.74 -12.76 18.11
C ALA A 179 12.07 -13.28 17.51
N VAL A 180 12.05 -14.38 16.74
CA VAL A 180 13.25 -14.90 16.04
C VAL A 180 13.59 -14.02 14.84
N VAL A 181 12.58 -13.56 14.09
CA VAL A 181 12.78 -12.61 12.97
C VAL A 181 13.38 -11.29 13.47
N MET A 182 13.01 -10.87 14.69
CA MET A 182 13.62 -9.73 15.35
C MET A 182 15.12 -9.93 15.58
N LEU A 183 15.54 -11.08 16.12
CA LEU A 183 16.95 -11.35 16.37
C LEU A 183 17.78 -11.41 15.08
N GLU A 184 17.24 -11.98 13.99
CA GLU A 184 17.88 -11.93 12.67
C GLU A 184 18.00 -10.50 12.13
N SER A 185 17.00 -9.66 12.36
CA SER A 185 17.02 -8.24 11.96
C SER A 185 18.04 -7.44 12.78
N VAL A 186 18.14 -7.69 14.08
CA VAL A 186 19.18 -7.13 14.96
C VAL A 186 20.56 -7.60 14.51
N ALA A 187 20.72 -8.88 14.17
CA ALA A 187 21.99 -9.41 13.65
C ALA A 187 22.39 -8.77 12.31
N ALA A 188 21.42 -8.43 11.46
CA ALA A 188 21.68 -7.72 10.22
C ALA A 188 22.13 -6.26 10.43
N LEU A 189 21.68 -5.62 11.52
CA LEU A 189 21.98 -4.22 11.84
C LEU A 189 23.15 -4.04 12.81
N ALA A 190 23.54 -5.09 13.55
CA ALA A 190 24.59 -5.01 14.55
C ALA A 190 25.92 -4.56 13.90
N PRO A 191 26.64 -3.58 14.48
CA PRO A 191 27.85 -3.02 13.87
C PRO A 191 29.06 -3.95 13.99
N ARG A 192 29.15 -4.75 15.06
CA ARG A 192 30.28 -5.64 15.34
C ARG A 192 30.01 -7.04 14.82
N GLU A 193 30.95 -7.61 14.07
CA GLU A 193 30.84 -8.97 13.53
C GLU A 193 30.64 -10.03 14.63
N SER A 194 31.29 -9.86 15.78
CA SER A 194 31.11 -10.75 16.94
C SER A 194 29.67 -10.79 17.44
N ASP A 195 28.98 -9.66 17.42
CA ASP A 195 27.59 -9.55 17.88
C ASP A 195 26.64 -10.18 16.86
N ARG A 196 26.91 -9.99 15.56
CA ARG A 196 26.19 -10.66 14.46
C ARG A 196 26.26 -12.18 14.59
N HIS A 197 27.45 -12.71 14.81
CA HIS A 197 27.65 -14.16 14.95
C HIS A 197 26.90 -14.70 16.17
N ARG A 198 27.03 -14.08 17.34
CA ARG A 198 26.35 -14.54 18.56
C ARG A 198 24.83 -14.59 18.41
N LEU A 199 24.23 -13.59 17.76
CA LEU A 199 22.79 -13.56 17.50
C LEU A 199 22.36 -14.65 16.51
N ARG A 200 23.14 -14.87 15.44
CA ARG A 200 22.86 -15.93 14.45
C ARG A 200 23.04 -17.32 15.01
N ASP A 201 24.09 -17.55 15.79
CA ASP A 201 24.37 -18.83 16.45
C ASP A 201 23.24 -19.21 17.39
N TRP A 202 22.71 -18.23 18.14
CA TRP A 202 21.53 -18.43 18.97
C TRP A 202 20.31 -18.81 18.13
N CYS A 203 20.03 -18.08 17.04
CA CYS A 203 18.89 -18.39 16.16
C CYS A 203 19.03 -19.79 15.53
N ASP A 204 20.24 -20.20 15.15
CA ASP A 204 20.52 -21.52 14.57
C ASP A 204 20.34 -22.64 15.61
N ALA A 205 20.73 -22.40 16.87
CA ALA A 205 20.52 -23.34 17.97
C ALA A 205 19.01 -23.50 18.29
N TRP A 206 18.28 -22.39 18.38
CA TRP A 206 16.83 -22.40 18.57
C TRP A 206 16.12 -23.09 17.40
N ALA A 207 16.48 -22.76 16.15
CA ALA A 207 15.84 -23.38 14.99
C ALA A 207 16.18 -24.87 14.86
N ALA A 208 17.33 -25.31 15.40
CA ALA A 208 17.67 -26.72 15.52
C ALA A 208 16.76 -27.46 16.49
N SER A 209 16.51 -26.91 17.68
CA SER A 209 15.63 -27.52 18.69
C SER A 209 14.17 -27.49 18.26
N ALA A 210 13.73 -26.39 17.65
CA ALA A 210 12.35 -26.18 17.18
C ALA A 210 12.03 -26.83 15.82
N GLY A 211 13.00 -27.47 15.15
CA GLY A 211 12.81 -28.05 13.81
C GLY A 211 12.57 -27.01 12.69
N ALA A 212 12.96 -25.76 12.91
CA ALA A 212 12.69 -24.61 12.03
C ALA A 212 13.90 -24.20 11.15
N ARG A 213 14.93 -25.05 11.03
CA ARG A 213 16.18 -24.71 10.29
C ARG A 213 15.95 -24.23 8.86
N ASP A 214 15.10 -24.92 8.11
CA ASP A 214 14.84 -24.56 6.72
C ASP A 214 14.06 -23.25 6.60
N ALA A 215 13.12 -23.00 7.53
CA ALA A 215 12.39 -21.75 7.61
C ALA A 215 13.33 -20.58 7.94
N LEU A 216 14.19 -20.75 8.96
CA LEU A 216 15.21 -19.76 9.33
C LEU A 216 16.17 -19.48 8.17
N ALA A 217 16.68 -20.51 7.50
CA ALA A 217 17.59 -20.35 6.37
C ALA A 217 16.95 -19.58 5.21
N ARG A 218 15.69 -19.89 4.86
CA ARG A 218 14.93 -19.13 3.85
C ARG A 218 14.73 -17.69 4.28
N ARG A 219 14.31 -17.45 5.52
CA ARG A 219 14.08 -16.10 6.04
C ARG A 219 15.36 -15.27 6.09
N ARG A 220 16.46 -15.86 6.54
CA ARG A 220 17.79 -15.22 6.53
C ARG A 220 18.23 -14.87 5.11
N ALA A 221 18.05 -15.79 4.17
CA ALA A 221 18.33 -15.52 2.76
C ALA A 221 17.45 -14.37 2.22
N GLN A 222 16.18 -14.27 2.62
CA GLN A 222 15.31 -13.15 2.26
C GLN A 222 15.78 -11.83 2.88
N ILE A 223 16.12 -11.81 4.16
CA ILE A 223 16.64 -10.64 4.90
C ILE A 223 17.95 -10.13 4.28
N GLN A 224 18.81 -11.05 3.80
CA GLN A 224 20.08 -10.75 3.14
C GLN A 224 19.92 -10.38 1.65
N ALA A 225 18.98 -11.01 0.95
CA ALA A 225 18.67 -10.74 -0.45
C ALA A 225 17.78 -9.49 -0.62
N ALA A 226 17.12 -9.04 0.46
CA ALA A 226 16.44 -7.75 0.49
C ALA A 226 17.45 -6.70 0.05
N ALA A 227 17.11 -5.99 -1.03
CA ALA A 227 17.94 -4.91 -1.55
C ALA A 227 18.33 -3.97 -0.40
N PRO A 228 19.50 -3.32 -0.46
CA PRO A 228 19.78 -2.21 0.45
C PRO A 228 18.58 -1.24 0.42
N PRO A 229 18.27 -0.56 1.54
CA PRO A 229 17.15 0.35 1.63
C PRO A 229 17.02 1.18 0.35
N ASP A 230 15.84 1.14 -0.26
CA ASP A 230 15.58 1.73 -1.57
C ASP A 230 15.88 3.23 -1.50
N ARG A 231 16.97 3.66 -2.13
CA ARG A 231 17.43 5.06 -2.09
C ARG A 231 16.41 6.02 -2.70
N ASP A 232 15.49 5.52 -3.51
CA ASP A 232 14.41 6.30 -4.09
C ASP A 232 13.18 6.40 -3.18
N MET A 233 13.14 5.65 -2.08
CA MET A 233 12.06 5.70 -1.10
C MET A 233 12.31 6.83 -0.10
N PRO A 234 11.51 7.91 -0.13
CA PRO A 234 11.78 9.08 0.67
C PRO A 234 11.13 9.00 2.05
N ARG A 235 11.61 9.86 2.93
CA ARG A 235 10.81 10.34 4.04
C ARG A 235 9.66 11.16 3.48
N CYS A 236 8.42 10.83 3.86
CA CYS A 236 7.28 11.54 3.33
C CYS A 236 6.07 11.56 4.25
N LEU A 237 5.30 12.63 4.12
CA LEU A 237 3.95 12.75 4.66
C LEU A 237 2.99 12.54 3.50
N ILE A 238 2.11 11.56 3.63
CA ILE A 238 1.01 11.34 2.70
C ILE A 238 -0.22 11.99 3.31
N VAL A 239 -0.88 12.88 2.58
CA VAL A 239 -2.13 13.54 3.01
C VAL A 239 -3.23 13.18 2.03
N MET A 240 -4.20 12.39 2.48
CA MET A 240 -5.41 12.11 1.73
C MET A 240 -6.46 13.15 2.06
N VAL A 241 -7.10 13.69 1.02
CA VAL A 241 -8.18 14.67 1.13
C VAL A 241 -9.39 14.09 0.40
N ASP A 242 -10.45 13.79 1.12
CA ASP A 242 -11.62 13.09 0.60
C ASP A 242 -12.90 13.87 0.93
N PRO A 243 -13.45 14.64 -0.03
CA PRO A 243 -14.72 15.34 0.14
C PRO A 243 -15.87 14.37 0.43
N ALA A 244 -16.78 14.78 1.31
CA ALA A 244 -17.98 14.02 1.60
C ALA A 244 -18.87 13.87 0.35
N VAL A 245 -19.47 12.70 0.18
CA VAL A 245 -20.34 12.38 -0.97
C VAL A 245 -21.80 12.81 -0.77
N ASP A 246 -22.15 13.25 0.44
CA ASP A 246 -23.49 13.68 0.84
C ASP A 246 -23.84 15.12 0.42
N GLY A 247 -22.92 15.80 -0.27
CA GLY A 247 -23.07 17.18 -0.71
C GLY A 247 -22.84 18.22 0.38
N SER A 248 -22.42 17.80 1.58
CA SER A 248 -21.93 18.70 2.61
C SER A 248 -20.59 19.34 2.19
N PRO A 249 -20.18 20.47 2.80
CA PRO A 249 -18.86 21.05 2.58
C PRO A 249 -17.74 20.28 3.31
N ASP A 250 -18.06 19.15 3.95
CA ASP A 250 -17.12 18.41 4.77
C ASP A 250 -16.08 17.71 3.88
N ILE A 251 -14.85 17.73 4.35
CA ILE A 251 -13.69 17.11 3.74
C ILE A 251 -12.98 16.32 4.83
N PHE A 252 -12.77 15.03 4.58
CA PHE A 252 -12.04 14.14 5.46
C PHE A 252 -10.56 14.16 5.11
N VAL A 253 -9.72 14.56 6.07
CA VAL A 253 -8.27 14.61 5.94
C VAL A 253 -7.67 13.47 6.75
N ARG A 254 -7.03 12.53 6.08
CA ARG A 254 -6.22 11.46 6.70
C ARG A 254 -4.78 11.65 6.32
N HIS A 255 -3.87 11.22 7.18
CA HIS A 255 -2.45 11.29 6.87
C HIS A 255 -1.71 10.03 7.30
N TRP A 256 -0.56 9.82 6.66
CA TRP A 256 0.39 8.79 7.03
C TRP A 256 1.80 9.37 6.99
N VAL A 257 2.67 8.91 7.87
CA VAL A 257 4.07 9.34 7.92
C VAL A 257 4.99 8.16 7.61
N ASN A 258 5.73 8.26 6.51
CA ASN A 258 6.88 7.41 6.26
C ASN A 258 8.12 8.08 6.89
N ARG A 259 8.56 7.54 8.02
CA ARG A 259 9.54 8.18 8.91
C ARG A 259 10.97 8.08 8.42
N SER A 260 11.33 6.95 7.83
CA SER A 260 12.68 6.67 7.36
C SER A 260 12.71 6.53 5.85
N ALA A 261 13.73 7.12 5.22
CA ALA A 261 14.04 6.81 3.83
C ALA A 261 14.49 5.35 3.71
N GLY A 262 14.35 4.76 2.52
CA GLY A 262 14.79 3.40 2.26
C GLY A 262 13.71 2.32 2.38
N TYR A 263 12.67 2.57 3.17
CA TYR A 263 11.60 1.61 3.44
C TYR A 263 10.23 2.26 3.25
N TRP A 264 9.28 1.51 2.72
CA TRP A 264 7.88 1.92 2.69
C TRP A 264 7.15 1.25 3.84
N ALA A 265 7.02 1.99 4.94
CA ALA A 265 6.28 1.59 6.14
C ALA A 265 5.53 2.81 6.72
N PRO A 266 4.61 3.41 5.96
CA PRO A 266 3.88 4.59 6.40
C PRO A 266 2.95 4.23 7.57
N VAL A 267 3.03 5.00 8.66
CA VAL A 267 2.16 4.83 9.83
C VAL A 267 0.98 5.79 9.75
N SER A 268 -0.23 5.26 9.94
CA SER A 268 -1.45 6.06 9.87
C SER A 268 -1.56 7.03 11.04
N GLY A 269 -2.01 8.24 10.75
CA GLY A 269 -2.36 9.26 11.72
C GLY A 269 -3.87 9.37 11.93
N SER A 270 -4.28 10.34 12.74
CA SER A 270 -5.69 10.59 13.02
C SER A 270 -6.44 11.10 11.78
N LEU A 271 -7.70 10.64 11.64
CA LEU A 271 -8.70 11.25 10.77
C LEU A 271 -9.13 12.61 11.34
N GLU A 272 -9.17 13.63 10.50
CA GLU A 272 -9.66 14.97 10.83
C GLU A 272 -10.75 15.40 9.84
N ARG A 273 -11.77 16.09 10.33
CA ARG A 273 -12.81 16.70 9.50
C ARG A 273 -12.49 18.18 9.27
N ALA A 274 -12.53 18.61 8.02
CA ALA A 274 -12.26 19.96 7.57
C ALA A 274 -13.31 20.40 6.53
N THR A 275 -13.14 21.61 6.00
CA THR A 275 -13.83 22.17 4.84
C THR A 275 -12.79 22.73 3.88
N LEU A 276 -13.17 23.18 2.69
CA LEU A 276 -12.19 23.79 1.76
C LEU A 276 -11.48 25.01 2.39
N GLU A 277 -12.19 25.79 3.21
CA GLU A 277 -11.63 26.95 3.93
C GLU A 277 -10.65 26.55 5.05
N THR A 278 -10.93 25.44 5.75
CA THR A 278 -10.13 24.97 6.89
C THR A 278 -9.10 23.91 6.52
N LEU A 279 -9.08 23.45 5.26
CA LEU A 279 -8.16 22.45 4.73
C LEU A 279 -6.70 22.82 4.98
N GLY A 280 -6.33 24.09 4.77
CA GLY A 280 -4.96 24.56 5.01
C GLY A 280 -4.50 24.31 6.45
N ALA A 281 -5.37 24.58 7.43
CA ALA A 281 -5.07 24.35 8.84
C ALA A 281 -4.98 22.85 9.20
N ALA A 282 -5.83 22.01 8.58
CA ALA A 282 -5.75 20.56 8.74
C ALA A 282 -4.44 19.99 8.18
N VAL A 283 -4.04 20.45 6.99
CA VAL A 283 -2.75 20.09 6.36
C VAL A 283 -1.57 20.55 7.22
N GLU A 284 -1.63 21.77 7.78
CA GLU A 284 -0.58 22.27 8.69
C GLU A 284 -0.43 21.39 9.94
N ARG A 285 -1.54 20.95 10.53
CA ARG A 285 -1.52 20.00 11.67
C ARG A 285 -0.88 18.67 11.28
N ALA A 286 -1.20 18.13 10.10
CA ALA A 286 -0.59 16.91 9.58
C ALA A 286 0.93 17.08 9.33
N ILE A 287 1.35 18.24 8.82
CA ILE A 287 2.78 18.58 8.65
C ILE A 287 3.49 18.61 10.01
N ARG A 288 2.91 19.28 11.01
CA ARG A 288 3.49 19.33 12.36
C ARG A 288 3.68 17.92 12.95
N ARG A 289 2.69 17.03 12.79
CA ARG A 289 2.79 15.62 13.20
C ARG A 289 3.91 14.88 12.46
N GLY A 290 4.06 15.13 11.16
CA GLY A 290 5.17 14.61 10.35
C GLY A 290 6.53 15.05 10.88
N GLU A 291 6.70 16.34 11.14
CA GLU A 291 7.92 16.93 11.69
C GLU A 291 8.27 16.36 13.07
N GLU A 292 7.30 16.25 13.96
CA GLU A 292 7.48 15.59 15.27
C GLU A 292 7.97 14.14 15.11
N SER A 293 7.35 13.40 14.18
CA SER A 293 7.68 12.00 13.92
C SER A 293 9.07 11.80 13.31
N TRP A 294 9.48 12.71 12.42
CA TRP A 294 10.82 12.69 11.85
C TRP A 294 11.90 13.12 12.83
N ALA A 295 11.65 14.16 13.63
CA ALA A 295 12.59 14.61 14.65
C ALA A 295 12.84 13.52 15.71
N GLU A 296 11.81 12.75 16.07
CA GLU A 296 11.98 11.60 16.96
C GLU A 296 12.76 10.44 16.30
N ALA A 297 12.61 10.25 14.98
CA ALA A 297 13.31 9.19 14.25
C ALA A 297 14.80 9.53 14.02
N ASP A 298 15.11 10.79 13.68
CA ASP A 298 16.45 11.28 13.43
C ASP A 298 17.07 11.89 14.70
N GLY A 299 17.27 11.06 15.72
CA GLY A 299 17.82 11.49 17.01
C GLY A 299 19.25 12.05 16.94
N SER A 300 19.99 11.82 15.84
CA SER A 300 21.32 12.39 15.59
C SER A 300 21.28 13.68 14.74
N GLY A 301 20.16 13.97 14.07
CA GLY A 301 20.01 15.11 13.17
C GLY A 301 20.88 15.01 11.91
N GLU A 302 21.28 13.80 11.52
CA GLU A 302 22.21 13.56 10.40
C GLU A 302 21.47 13.26 9.09
N ASP A 303 20.18 12.93 9.14
CA ASP A 303 19.42 12.59 7.94
C ASP A 303 18.95 13.85 7.20
N THR A 304 19.75 14.21 6.20
CA THR A 304 19.51 15.35 5.29
C THR A 304 18.61 15.00 4.09
N SER A 305 17.99 13.82 4.08
CA SER A 305 17.09 13.42 3.00
C SER A 305 15.94 14.41 2.83
N PRO A 306 15.60 14.80 1.58
CA PRO A 306 14.49 15.71 1.34
C PRO A 306 13.17 15.07 1.78
N ILE A 307 12.30 15.88 2.37
CA ILE A 307 10.96 15.45 2.78
C ILE A 307 9.98 15.68 1.64
N HIS A 308 9.23 14.64 1.31
CA HIS A 308 8.13 14.72 0.36
C HIS A 308 6.79 14.91 1.08
N VAL A 309 5.89 15.69 0.48
CA VAL A 309 4.49 15.78 0.92
C VAL A 309 3.61 15.36 -0.26
N GLU A 310 3.05 14.16 -0.17
CA GLU A 310 2.27 13.54 -1.23
C GLU A 310 0.78 13.75 -0.95
N PHE A 311 0.08 14.50 -1.81
CA PHE A 311 -1.36 14.70 -1.70
C PHE A 311 -2.11 13.67 -2.52
N VAL A 312 -2.91 12.84 -1.84
CA VAL A 312 -3.83 11.88 -2.47
C VAL A 312 -5.18 12.57 -2.59
N LEU A 313 -5.50 13.02 -3.81
CA LEU A 313 -6.66 13.85 -4.08
C LEU A 313 -7.62 13.16 -5.06
N PRO A 314 -8.94 13.37 -4.93
CA PRO A 314 -9.87 13.02 -5.98
C PRO A 314 -9.66 13.88 -7.23
N TYR A 315 -10.18 13.43 -8.36
CA TYR A 315 -10.14 14.13 -9.64
C TYR A 315 -10.65 15.57 -9.54
N SER A 316 -11.69 15.82 -8.75
CA SER A 316 -12.26 17.16 -8.52
C SER A 316 -11.29 18.13 -7.85
N MET A 317 -10.28 17.62 -7.14
CA MET A 317 -9.30 18.42 -6.40
C MET A 317 -7.89 18.39 -6.99
N LEU A 318 -7.63 17.61 -8.06
CA LEU A 318 -6.28 17.55 -8.66
C LEU A 318 -5.76 18.93 -9.12
N ASN A 319 -6.63 19.85 -9.53
CA ASN A 319 -6.21 21.21 -9.92
C ASN A 319 -6.04 22.17 -8.72
N HIS A 320 -6.32 21.75 -7.49
CA HIS A 320 -6.24 22.60 -6.30
C HIS A 320 -4.78 22.96 -5.93
N ASP A 321 -4.56 24.14 -5.35
CA ASP A 321 -3.22 24.60 -5.00
C ASP A 321 -2.73 24.13 -3.63
N VAL A 322 -2.42 22.83 -3.54
CA VAL A 322 -1.90 22.24 -2.30
C VAL A 322 -0.46 22.68 -1.98
N ALA A 323 0.37 22.97 -2.99
CA ALA A 323 1.73 23.44 -2.77
C ALA A 323 1.78 24.90 -2.26
N GLY A 324 0.77 25.68 -2.62
CA GLY A 324 0.51 27.05 -2.19
C GLY A 324 -0.14 27.17 -0.81
N ILE A 325 -0.57 26.06 -0.18
CA ILE A 325 -1.06 26.06 1.20
C ILE A 325 0.05 26.66 2.06
N GLY A 326 -0.24 27.80 2.67
CA GLY A 326 0.73 28.59 3.38
C GLY A 326 0.62 28.38 4.89
N ARG A 327 1.76 28.40 5.57
CA ARG A 327 1.85 28.42 7.03
C ARG A 327 1.96 29.86 7.50
N SER A 328 1.02 30.36 8.31
CA SER A 328 1.23 31.63 9.01
C SER A 328 2.32 31.38 10.05
N ALA A 329 3.53 31.92 9.81
CA ALA A 329 4.63 31.71 10.73
C ALA A 329 4.40 32.42 12.08
N ASP A 330 3.58 33.48 12.07
CA ASP A 330 3.10 34.28 13.19
C ASP A 330 1.79 35.00 12.78
N ASP A 331 1.06 35.57 13.75
CA ASP A 331 -0.18 36.37 13.58
C ASP A 331 0.04 37.70 12.79
N SER A 332 1.23 37.91 12.22
CA SER A 332 1.69 39.19 11.66
C SER A 332 2.40 39.11 10.30
N GLY A 333 2.49 37.94 9.66
CA GLY A 333 3.22 37.76 8.40
C GLY A 333 2.48 36.95 7.33
N ASP A 334 2.83 37.19 6.06
CA ASP A 334 2.29 36.44 4.92
C ASP A 334 2.63 34.94 5.03
N PRO A 335 1.66 34.04 4.81
CA PRO A 335 1.86 32.63 5.01
C PRO A 335 2.82 32.05 3.95
N VAL A 336 3.84 31.31 4.38
CA VAL A 336 4.88 30.76 3.49
C VAL A 336 4.37 29.45 2.86
N PRO A 337 4.31 29.32 1.53
CA PRO A 337 3.87 28.10 0.86
C PRO A 337 4.68 26.86 1.24
N ILE A 338 4.01 25.74 1.51
CA ILE A 338 4.67 24.48 1.86
C ILE A 338 5.56 23.95 0.72
N GLY A 339 5.27 24.30 -0.53
CA GLY A 339 6.06 23.94 -1.70
C GLY A 339 7.49 24.51 -1.71
N LEU A 340 7.77 25.49 -0.86
CA LEU A 340 9.11 26.06 -0.64
C LEU A 340 9.94 25.31 0.41
N ARG A 341 9.30 24.45 1.21
CA ARG A 341 9.96 23.65 2.26
C ARG A 341 10.04 22.17 1.91
N TYR A 342 9.02 21.66 1.22
CA TYR A 342 8.87 20.24 0.92
C TYR A 342 8.77 19.96 -0.58
N TYR A 343 9.07 18.72 -0.96
CA TYR A 343 8.80 18.23 -2.30
C TYR A 343 7.33 17.82 -2.39
N VAL A 344 6.47 18.76 -2.81
CA VAL A 344 5.02 18.57 -2.89
C VAL A 344 4.59 17.98 -4.24
N HIS A 345 3.86 16.88 -4.24
CA HIS A 345 3.31 16.27 -5.45
C HIS A 345 1.93 15.64 -5.23
N LEU A 346 1.22 15.42 -6.33
CA LEU A 346 -0.16 14.94 -6.38
C LEU A 346 -0.21 13.46 -6.75
N ARG A 347 -1.22 12.77 -6.22
CA ARG A 347 -1.58 11.38 -6.49
C ARG A 347 -3.10 11.27 -6.59
N SER A 348 -3.60 10.26 -7.30
CA SER A 348 -5.03 10.08 -7.53
C SER A 348 -5.65 9.16 -6.48
N LEU A 349 -6.66 9.67 -5.77
CA LEU A 349 -7.44 8.91 -4.81
C LEU A 349 -8.22 7.78 -5.48
N GLU A 350 -8.84 8.04 -6.64
CA GLU A 350 -9.58 7.03 -7.41
C GLU A 350 -8.67 5.89 -7.83
N ARG A 351 -7.44 6.20 -8.24
CA ARG A 351 -6.45 5.19 -8.61
C ARG A 351 -5.99 4.38 -7.40
N MET A 352 -5.81 5.01 -6.24
CA MET A 352 -5.45 4.29 -5.01
C MET A 352 -6.57 3.37 -4.51
N ARG A 353 -7.84 3.78 -4.66
CA ARG A 353 -9.02 2.99 -4.32
C ARG A 353 -9.33 1.88 -5.33
N THR A 354 -8.79 1.98 -6.54
CA THR A 354 -9.05 1.00 -7.60
C THR A 354 -8.56 -0.39 -7.21
N ARG A 355 -9.49 -1.35 -7.17
CA ARG A 355 -9.21 -2.77 -6.92
C ARG A 355 -8.98 -3.59 -8.20
N ASP A 356 -8.93 -2.94 -9.36
CA ASP A 356 -8.70 -3.59 -10.67
C ASP A 356 -7.21 -4.01 -10.84
N PRO A 357 -6.89 -5.31 -10.84
CA PRO A 357 -5.52 -5.78 -10.99
C PRO A 357 -4.89 -5.41 -12.34
N ALA A 358 -5.71 -5.25 -13.39
CA ALA A 358 -5.21 -4.89 -14.72
C ALA A 358 -4.71 -3.44 -14.75
N GLN A 359 -5.40 -2.52 -14.05
CA GLN A 359 -4.95 -1.14 -13.87
C GLN A 359 -3.64 -1.07 -13.08
N LEU A 360 -3.58 -1.77 -11.94
CA LEU A 360 -2.35 -1.84 -11.14
C LEU A 360 -1.17 -2.41 -11.95
N ARG A 361 -1.41 -3.42 -12.78
CA ARG A 361 -0.40 -3.98 -13.68
C ARG A 361 0.08 -2.94 -14.71
N ARG A 362 -0.83 -2.23 -15.40
CA ARG A 362 -0.46 -1.17 -16.36
C ARG A 362 0.36 -0.07 -15.69
N TRP A 363 -0.06 0.35 -14.51
CA TRP A 363 0.65 1.33 -13.69
C TRP A 363 2.07 0.89 -13.37
N ARG A 364 2.26 -0.31 -12.82
CA ARG A 364 3.58 -0.87 -12.50
C ARG A 364 4.48 -0.97 -13.73
N LEU A 365 3.95 -1.45 -14.86
CA LEU A 365 4.73 -1.58 -16.10
C LEU A 365 5.19 -0.22 -16.64
N ARG A 366 4.30 0.78 -16.69
CA ARG A 366 4.68 2.12 -17.15
C ARG A 366 5.64 2.80 -16.17
N TRP A 367 5.46 2.61 -14.87
CA TRP A 367 6.40 3.12 -13.87
C TRP A 367 7.79 2.49 -14.01
N GLN A 368 7.86 1.17 -14.15
CA GLN A 368 9.14 0.48 -14.40
C GLN A 368 9.81 0.99 -15.69
N THR A 369 9.03 1.14 -16.77
CA THR A 369 9.51 1.71 -18.03
C THR A 369 10.08 3.12 -17.81
N LEU A 370 9.34 3.98 -17.12
CA LEU A 370 9.74 5.34 -16.74
C LEU A 370 11.03 5.37 -15.90
N ARG A 371 11.17 4.45 -14.95
CA ARG A 371 12.33 4.34 -14.04
C ARG A 371 13.57 3.80 -14.74
N SER A 372 13.40 2.96 -15.77
CA SER A 372 14.49 2.39 -16.57
C SER A 372 15.01 3.31 -17.67
N ALA A 373 14.22 4.30 -18.08
CA ALA A 373 14.57 5.23 -19.14
C ALA A 373 15.46 6.39 -18.60
N ALA A 374 16.32 6.93 -19.47
CA ALA A 374 17.15 8.08 -19.12
C ALA A 374 16.33 9.36 -18.87
N ALA A 375 15.20 9.48 -19.56
CA ALA A 375 14.23 10.55 -19.42
C ALA A 375 12.83 10.01 -19.74
N ALA A 376 11.80 10.67 -19.19
CA ALA A 376 10.43 10.34 -19.51
C ALA A 376 10.10 10.75 -20.95
N ARG A 377 9.17 10.02 -21.59
CA ARG A 377 8.67 10.35 -22.92
C ARG A 377 7.30 11.00 -22.78
N PRO A 378 7.19 12.33 -22.93
CA PRO A 378 5.93 13.02 -22.75
C PRO A 378 4.99 12.78 -23.92
N HIS A 379 3.72 12.58 -23.62
CA HIS A 379 2.62 12.77 -24.54
C HIS A 379 1.93 14.10 -24.18
N SER A 380 1.66 14.99 -25.13
CA SER A 380 1.17 16.36 -24.84
C SER A 380 -0.25 16.61 -25.34
N TRP A 381 -1.17 16.90 -24.42
CA TRP A 381 -2.56 17.24 -24.75
C TRP A 381 -2.67 18.73 -25.05
N THR A 382 -3.12 19.07 -26.25
CA THR A 382 -3.18 20.46 -26.75
C THR A 382 -4.59 21.05 -26.80
N GLY A 383 -5.62 20.35 -26.32
CA GLY A 383 -7.00 20.86 -26.33
C GLY A 383 -7.72 20.79 -27.69
N SER A 384 -7.29 19.91 -28.60
CA SER A 384 -7.98 19.65 -29.88
C SER A 384 -9.37 19.04 -29.68
N ASP A 385 -10.27 19.17 -30.68
CA ASP A 385 -11.69 18.71 -30.68
C ASP A 385 -12.00 17.63 -29.61
N PRO A 386 -12.82 17.93 -28.58
CA PRO A 386 -13.03 17.06 -27.43
C PRO A 386 -13.48 15.64 -27.78
N ALA A 387 -14.28 15.47 -28.83
CA ALA A 387 -14.84 14.16 -29.17
C ALA A 387 -13.84 13.28 -29.95
N THR A 388 -13.25 13.82 -31.01
CA THR A 388 -12.33 13.06 -31.87
C THR A 388 -10.92 13.01 -31.29
N GLY A 389 -10.47 14.14 -30.72
CA GLY A 389 -9.15 14.33 -30.13
C GLY A 389 -8.90 13.41 -28.94
N LEU A 390 -9.86 13.32 -28.00
CA LEU A 390 -9.70 12.48 -26.81
C LEU A 390 -9.59 10.99 -27.17
N ARG A 391 -10.36 10.52 -28.15
CA ARG A 391 -10.29 9.13 -28.62
C ARG A 391 -8.92 8.82 -29.23
N ILE A 392 -8.41 9.68 -30.11
CA ILE A 392 -7.10 9.50 -30.74
C ILE A 392 -5.99 9.53 -29.69
N TRP A 393 -6.04 10.50 -28.79
CA TRP A 393 -5.12 10.65 -27.65
C TRP A 393 -5.06 9.38 -26.80
N ARG A 394 -6.21 8.87 -26.35
CA ARG A 394 -6.27 7.64 -25.56
C ARG A 394 -5.73 6.45 -26.34
N ASN A 395 -6.07 6.32 -27.61
CA ASN A 395 -5.58 5.22 -28.44
C ASN A 395 -4.06 5.26 -28.63
N GLN A 396 -3.45 6.45 -28.69
CA GLN A 396 -2.00 6.60 -28.75
C GLN A 396 -1.34 6.14 -27.45
N LEU A 397 -1.89 6.51 -26.28
CA LEU A 397 -1.42 5.98 -25.00
C LEU A 397 -1.50 4.45 -24.96
N VAL A 398 -2.62 3.86 -25.38
CA VAL A 398 -2.79 2.39 -25.43
C VAL A 398 -1.77 1.74 -26.38
N ALA A 399 -1.58 2.32 -27.56
CA ALA A 399 -0.71 1.77 -28.60
C ALA A 399 0.78 1.86 -28.25
N ASP A 400 1.21 2.89 -27.52
CA ASP A 400 2.60 3.11 -27.15
C ASP A 400 2.82 3.11 -25.63
N GLN A 401 3.35 2.00 -25.13
CA GLN A 401 3.72 1.85 -23.72
C GLN A 401 4.97 2.64 -23.32
N GLN A 402 5.73 3.16 -24.29
CA GLN A 402 6.91 3.99 -24.02
C GLN A 402 6.53 5.43 -23.65
N LEU A 403 5.28 5.85 -23.91
CA LEU A 403 4.75 7.11 -23.38
C LEU A 403 4.56 6.97 -21.87
N THR A 404 5.43 7.61 -21.11
CA THR A 404 5.55 7.39 -19.65
C THR A 404 5.16 8.59 -18.81
N ALA A 405 4.95 9.74 -19.45
CA ALA A 405 4.48 10.96 -18.81
C ALA A 405 3.51 11.73 -19.72
N VAL A 406 2.69 12.60 -19.14
CA VAL A 406 1.81 13.48 -19.91
C VAL A 406 1.97 14.95 -19.54
N THR A 407 1.78 15.84 -20.51
CA THR A 407 1.61 17.28 -20.27
C THR A 407 0.27 17.75 -20.78
N LEU A 408 -0.36 18.67 -20.05
CA LEU A 408 -1.64 19.25 -20.45
C LEU A 408 -1.46 20.75 -20.68
N ALA A 409 -1.92 21.23 -21.83
CA ALA A 409 -1.90 22.65 -22.19
C ALA A 409 -3.07 23.47 -21.58
N ALA A 410 -3.84 22.86 -20.68
CA ALA A 410 -4.98 23.45 -20.00
C ALA A 410 -5.09 22.85 -18.58
N PRO A 411 -5.76 23.53 -17.64
CA PRO A 411 -5.93 23.02 -16.30
C PRO A 411 -6.79 21.75 -16.27
N ALA A 412 -6.55 20.91 -15.27
CA ALA A 412 -7.26 19.65 -15.07
C ALA A 412 -8.65 19.89 -14.46
N LEU A 413 -9.51 20.59 -15.19
CA LEU A 413 -10.90 20.89 -14.84
C LEU A 413 -11.87 20.21 -15.80
N GLU A 414 -13.11 19.99 -15.35
CA GLU A 414 -14.18 19.48 -16.21
C GLU A 414 -14.39 20.35 -17.45
N GLY A 415 -14.64 19.71 -18.60
CA GLY A 415 -14.72 20.39 -19.89
C GLY A 415 -13.37 20.87 -20.45
N GLN A 416 -12.27 20.74 -19.71
CA GLN A 416 -10.91 21.10 -20.12
C GLN A 416 -10.01 19.86 -20.19
N ALA A 417 -8.88 19.83 -19.46
CA ALA A 417 -7.91 18.73 -19.54
C ALA A 417 -8.14 17.59 -18.54
N LEU A 418 -9.23 17.60 -17.77
CA LEU A 418 -9.49 16.56 -16.78
C LEU A 418 -9.74 15.18 -17.42
N GLU A 419 -10.52 15.09 -18.50
CA GLU A 419 -10.79 13.81 -19.17
C GLU A 419 -9.54 13.17 -19.79
N PRO A 420 -8.66 13.93 -20.49
CA PRO A 420 -7.34 13.44 -20.88
C PRO A 420 -6.48 12.95 -19.70
N LEU A 421 -6.52 13.63 -18.55
CA LEU A 421 -5.77 13.22 -17.35
C LEU A 421 -6.32 11.92 -16.76
N LYS A 422 -7.65 11.80 -16.61
CA LYS A 422 -8.31 10.56 -16.18
C LYS A 422 -7.93 9.38 -17.08
N ALA A 423 -7.95 9.59 -18.40
CA ALA A 423 -7.53 8.59 -19.37
C ALA A 423 -6.05 8.19 -19.20
N ALA A 424 -5.16 9.17 -19.00
CA ALA A 424 -3.74 8.90 -18.76
C ALA A 424 -3.50 8.07 -17.48
N ILE A 425 -4.19 8.42 -16.39
CA ILE A 425 -4.12 7.70 -15.11
C ILE A 425 -4.59 6.25 -15.28
N ALA A 426 -5.73 6.03 -15.93
CA ALA A 426 -6.28 4.69 -16.20
C ALA A 426 -5.37 3.83 -17.10
N GLU A 427 -4.59 4.46 -17.99
CA GLU A 427 -3.60 3.80 -18.84
C GLU A 427 -2.27 3.52 -18.15
N GLY A 428 -2.10 3.94 -16.89
CA GLY A 428 -0.91 3.62 -16.11
C GLY A 428 0.11 4.76 -16.00
N ILE A 429 -0.17 5.96 -16.53
CA ILE A 429 0.77 7.09 -16.44
C ILE A 429 0.96 7.48 -14.96
N GLY A 430 2.22 7.58 -14.53
CA GLY A 430 2.59 7.96 -13.15
C GLY A 430 3.09 9.40 -13.04
N VAL A 431 3.34 10.08 -14.15
CA VAL A 431 3.86 11.47 -14.16
C VAL A 431 3.00 12.34 -15.07
N ALA A 432 2.48 13.44 -14.52
CA ALA A 432 1.79 14.46 -15.31
C ALA A 432 2.14 15.87 -14.84
N LEU A 433 2.21 16.82 -15.77
CA LEU A 433 2.42 18.23 -15.51
C LEU A 433 1.39 19.09 -16.24
N TRP A 434 0.86 20.10 -15.56
CA TRP A 434 0.02 21.12 -16.18
C TRP A 434 0.12 22.44 -15.42
N ASP A 435 -0.24 23.53 -16.09
CA ASP A 435 -0.46 24.82 -15.44
C ASP A 435 -1.91 24.87 -14.93
N ARG A 436 -2.11 25.24 -13.66
CA ARG A 436 -3.44 25.28 -13.03
C ARG A 436 -4.28 26.47 -13.48
N ARG A 437 -3.66 27.49 -14.08
CA ARG A 437 -4.35 28.67 -14.60
C ARG A 437 -5.01 28.34 -15.93
N GLU A 438 -6.06 29.09 -16.26
CA GLU A 438 -6.58 29.06 -17.62
C GLU A 438 -5.49 29.52 -18.61
N PRO A 439 -5.34 28.84 -19.76
CA PRO A 439 -4.32 29.17 -20.72
C PRO A 439 -4.55 30.58 -21.26
N SER A 440 -3.59 31.48 -21.04
CA SER A 440 -3.59 32.77 -21.72
C SER A 440 -3.27 32.55 -23.21
N ARG A 441 -3.90 33.32 -24.11
CA ARG A 441 -3.70 33.22 -25.56
C ARG A 441 -2.23 33.36 -26.02
N GLU A 442 -1.36 33.88 -25.16
CA GLU A 442 0.05 34.17 -25.42
C GLU A 442 1.02 33.11 -24.84
N GLN A 443 0.56 32.17 -23.99
CA GLN A 443 1.42 31.19 -23.29
C GLN A 443 1.04 29.72 -23.56
N LEU A 444 0.69 29.39 -24.80
CA LEU A 444 0.39 28.01 -25.18
C LEU A 444 1.68 27.17 -25.33
N GLY A 445 2.02 26.43 -24.27
CA GLY A 445 2.37 25.00 -24.43
C GLY A 445 3.83 24.54 -24.45
N VAL A 446 4.85 25.33 -24.06
CA VAL A 446 6.26 24.90 -24.27
C VAL A 446 7.20 24.81 -23.04
N PRO A 447 6.98 25.39 -21.84
CA PRO A 447 7.94 25.21 -20.73
C PRO A 447 7.92 23.83 -20.05
N LEU A 448 6.76 23.16 -19.94
CA LEU A 448 6.61 21.99 -19.06
C LEU A 448 7.18 20.69 -19.64
N ASN A 449 7.14 20.51 -20.97
CA ASN A 449 7.72 19.34 -21.63
C ASN A 449 9.23 19.21 -21.36
N MET A 450 9.93 20.34 -21.25
CA MET A 450 11.38 20.34 -20.93
C MET A 450 11.65 19.80 -19.53
N LEU A 451 10.73 20.00 -18.57
CA LEU A 451 10.87 19.50 -17.19
C LEU A 451 10.78 17.98 -17.14
N ILE A 452 10.06 17.35 -18.07
CA ILE A 452 9.92 15.90 -18.18
C ILE A 452 11.15 15.26 -18.85
N GLY A 453 12.01 16.07 -19.47
CA GLY A 453 13.29 15.63 -20.03
C GLY A 453 14.36 15.26 -18.99
N TYR A 454 14.13 15.56 -17.70
CA TYR A 454 15.01 15.12 -16.62
C TYR A 454 14.75 13.65 -16.23
N PRO A 455 15.74 12.95 -15.67
CA PRO A 455 15.52 11.64 -15.06
C PRO A 455 14.40 11.70 -14.02
N THR A 456 13.56 10.68 -13.98
CA THR A 456 12.36 10.62 -13.12
C THR A 456 12.65 10.93 -11.66
N ALA A 457 13.75 10.41 -11.11
CA ALA A 457 14.18 10.65 -9.73
C ALA A 457 14.54 12.12 -9.44
N GLN A 458 14.86 12.92 -10.47
CA GLN A 458 15.21 14.34 -10.36
C GLN A 458 13.99 15.26 -10.53
N LEU A 459 12.84 14.75 -10.97
CA LEU A 459 11.66 15.58 -11.19
C LEU A 459 11.21 16.32 -9.91
N PRO A 460 11.13 15.69 -8.72
CA PRO A 460 10.70 16.39 -7.50
C PRO A 460 11.60 17.59 -7.14
N VAL A 461 12.92 17.42 -7.19
CA VAL A 461 13.86 18.52 -6.91
C VAL A 461 13.81 19.62 -7.98
N THR A 462 13.61 19.26 -9.24
CA THR A 462 13.48 20.22 -10.34
C THR A 462 12.21 21.07 -10.19
N ILE A 463 11.07 20.44 -9.86
CA ILE A 463 9.81 21.15 -9.62
C ILE A 463 9.91 22.04 -8.37
N HIS A 464 10.55 21.55 -7.31
CA HIS A 464 10.79 22.35 -6.10
C HIS A 464 11.66 23.59 -6.40
N ARG A 465 12.76 23.45 -7.16
CA ARG A 465 13.59 24.59 -7.58
C ARG A 465 12.81 25.59 -8.45
N LEU A 466 11.91 25.09 -9.31
CA LEU A 466 11.06 25.93 -10.14
C LEU A 466 10.09 26.77 -9.28
N ARG A 467 9.50 26.17 -8.23
CA ARG A 467 8.66 26.87 -7.23
C ARG A 467 9.46 27.93 -6.47
N MET A 468 10.62 27.54 -5.94
CA MET A 468 11.53 28.46 -5.23
C MET A 468 11.88 29.68 -6.08
N ARG A 469 12.24 29.47 -7.35
CA ARG A 469 12.55 30.55 -8.29
C ARG A 469 11.35 31.48 -8.51
N ALA A 470 10.15 30.92 -8.66
CA ALA A 470 8.94 31.69 -8.89
C ALA A 470 8.48 32.53 -7.69
N GLU A 471 8.87 32.18 -6.46
CA GLU A 471 8.55 32.99 -5.28
C GLU A 471 9.60 34.07 -4.97
N VAL A 472 10.85 33.89 -5.41
CA VAL A 472 11.94 34.86 -5.15
C VAL A 472 12.08 35.94 -6.24
N GLU A 473 11.71 35.64 -7.49
CA GLU A 473 11.85 36.59 -8.60
C GLU A 473 10.76 37.68 -8.61
N ALA A 474 11.16 38.93 -8.88
CA ALA A 474 10.23 40.02 -9.15
C ALA A 474 9.40 39.70 -10.41
N GLY A 475 8.07 39.64 -10.28
CA GLY A 475 7.18 39.17 -11.36
C GLY A 475 6.98 37.65 -11.41
N GLY A 476 7.51 36.92 -10.42
CA GLY A 476 7.43 35.46 -10.35
C GLY A 476 6.01 34.89 -10.31
N PHE A 477 5.00 35.70 -9.97
CA PHE A 477 3.58 35.33 -10.08
C PHE A 477 3.14 34.95 -11.50
N GLN A 478 3.89 35.35 -12.53
CA GLN A 478 3.62 34.95 -13.92
C GLN A 478 4.30 33.63 -14.31
N LEU A 479 5.33 33.23 -13.55
CA LEU A 479 6.16 32.07 -13.89
C LEU A 479 5.42 30.76 -13.63
N PRO A 480 5.64 29.72 -14.46
CA PRO A 480 4.99 28.41 -14.30
C PRO A 480 5.22 27.78 -12.94
N GLY A 481 6.34 28.08 -12.26
CA GLY A 481 6.67 27.49 -10.96
C GLY A 481 5.62 27.70 -9.89
N ARG A 482 4.95 28.85 -9.87
CA ARG A 482 3.88 29.14 -8.90
C ARG A 482 2.58 28.40 -9.20
N HIS A 483 2.38 27.98 -10.45
CA HIS A 483 1.10 27.45 -10.93
C HIS A 483 1.16 26.01 -11.39
N VAL A 484 2.34 25.39 -11.40
CA VAL A 484 2.53 24.01 -11.86
C VAL A 484 1.92 23.01 -10.89
N ALA A 485 0.99 22.22 -11.39
CA ALA A 485 0.57 20.99 -10.76
C ALA A 485 1.50 19.85 -11.21
N PHE A 486 1.94 19.06 -10.23
CA PHE A 486 2.87 17.96 -10.44
C PHE A 486 2.29 16.68 -9.89
N PHE A 487 1.84 15.83 -10.79
CA PHE A 487 1.38 14.48 -10.46
C PHE A 487 2.56 13.52 -10.53
N TYR A 488 2.83 12.83 -9.43
CA TYR A 488 3.92 11.87 -9.29
C TYR A 488 3.42 10.71 -8.43
N ASP A 489 2.99 9.65 -9.10
CA ASP A 489 2.18 8.60 -8.50
C ASP A 489 2.86 7.24 -8.67
N ASP A 490 3.56 6.82 -7.61
CA ASP A 490 4.37 5.59 -7.57
C ASP A 490 3.53 4.36 -7.17
N PRO A 491 3.41 3.32 -8.02
CA PRO A 491 2.59 2.13 -7.74
C PRO A 491 3.09 1.25 -6.60
N PHE A 492 4.30 1.49 -6.09
CA PHE A 492 4.90 0.74 -4.99
C PHE A 492 4.73 1.42 -3.64
N ARG A 493 4.13 2.61 -3.63
CA ARG A 493 3.85 3.43 -2.45
C ARG A 493 2.35 3.53 -2.18
N LEU A 494 1.71 2.38 -2.02
CA LEU A 494 0.28 2.30 -1.73
C LEU A 494 0.03 2.51 -0.24
N ILE A 495 -1.09 3.15 0.08
CA ILE A 495 -1.66 3.30 1.41
C ILE A 495 -3.07 2.72 1.41
N ASP A 496 -3.59 2.44 2.60
CA ASP A 496 -4.97 1.99 2.74
C ASP A 496 -5.94 3.17 2.68
N CYS A 497 -6.64 3.29 1.55
CA CYS A 497 -7.61 4.34 1.27
C CYS A 497 -9.05 3.85 1.48
N GLU A 498 -9.36 3.27 2.65
CA GLU A 498 -10.73 2.91 3.02
C GLU A 498 -11.70 4.07 2.72
N GLU A 499 -12.90 3.72 2.27
CA GLU A 499 -13.98 4.69 2.10
C GLU A 499 -14.39 5.19 3.49
N VAL A 500 -14.41 6.50 3.67
CA VAL A 500 -14.91 7.07 4.92
C VAL A 500 -16.42 6.79 4.97
N PRO A 501 -16.93 6.17 6.05
CA PRO A 501 -18.37 5.94 6.19
C PRO A 501 -19.14 7.25 6.08
N ALA A 502 -20.20 7.24 5.29
CA ALA A 502 -21.12 8.36 5.10
C ALA A 502 -21.85 8.74 6.41
#